data_AF-A0AAV5CC34-F1
#
_entry.id   AF-A0AAV5CC34-F1
#
_cell.length_a   1.000
_cell.length_b   1.000
_cell.length_c   1.000
_cell.angle_alpha   90.00
_cell.angle_beta   90.00
_cell.angle_gamma   90.00
#
_symmetry.space_group_name_H-M   'P 1'
#
loop_
_entity.id
_entity.type
_entity.pdbx_description
1 polymer ?
#
loop_
_entity_poly.entity_id
_entity_poly.type
_entity_poly.pdbx_seq_one_letter_code
_entity_poly.pdbx_strand_id
1 'polypeptide(L)'
;MDHGVLDGELDPLVFQAVPLKTHKQCTVAQGMFDQSWPTNIQGGLSMIGVFEYFQLWDALMEMHLSQVEDVHTWKFDSSGQFSSKSTYSALFNGAIPFEHWRRLWKSWASQKCKVFLWLTIQIWCRTADRLAKRGLPHPPKCPLCDQEDEDVQHLLTTCVVS
;
A
#
# COMPACT_ATOMS: atom_id res chain seq x y z
N MET A 1 -11.34 4.57 8.91
CA MET A 1 -12.39 5.14 8.05
C MET A 1 -12.27 6.60 8.31
N ASP A 2 -11.40 7.21 7.51
CA ASP A 2 -11.10 8.62 7.60
C ASP A 2 -12.34 9.37 7.13
N HIS A 3 -12.64 10.44 7.86
CA HIS A 3 -13.41 11.63 7.50
C HIS A 3 -14.45 11.49 6.38
N GLY A 4 -15.71 11.83 6.67
CA GLY A 4 -16.86 11.92 5.75
C GLY A 4 -16.67 12.82 4.51
N VAL A 5 -15.69 12.45 3.70
CA VAL A 5 -15.32 12.86 2.36
C VAL A 5 -15.34 11.56 1.55
N LEU A 6 -15.77 11.64 0.30
CA LEU A 6 -15.82 10.50 -0.62
C LEU A 6 -14.47 9.75 -0.58
N ASP A 7 -14.46 8.47 -0.21
CA ASP A 7 -13.25 7.64 -0.16
C ASP A 7 -13.02 7.06 -1.57
N GLY A 8 -11.87 7.38 -2.18
CA GLY A 8 -11.53 6.94 -3.54
C GLY A 8 -11.24 5.44 -3.70
N GLU A 9 -11.28 4.66 -2.62
CA GLU A 9 -11.09 3.19 -2.64
C GLU A 9 -12.36 2.41 -2.96
N LEU A 10 -13.54 2.94 -2.64
CA LEU A 10 -14.81 2.24 -2.82
C LEU A 10 -15.43 2.51 -4.20
N ASP A 11 -15.41 3.76 -4.65
CA ASP A 11 -16.08 4.21 -5.88
C ASP A 11 -15.18 5.15 -6.70
N PRO A 12 -14.11 4.62 -7.34
CA PRO A 12 -13.06 5.44 -7.94
C PRO A 12 -13.56 6.28 -9.13
N LEU A 13 -14.55 5.83 -9.90
CA LEU A 13 -15.04 6.57 -11.06
C LEU A 13 -16.00 7.68 -10.66
N VAL A 14 -16.86 7.44 -9.66
CA VAL A 14 -17.70 8.48 -9.08
C VAL A 14 -16.83 9.53 -8.38
N PHE A 15 -15.84 9.09 -7.61
CA PHE A 15 -14.88 9.98 -6.95
C PHE A 15 -14.09 10.84 -7.94
N GLN A 16 -13.61 10.25 -9.06
CA GLN A 16 -12.89 11.00 -10.09
C GLN A 16 -13.76 12.00 -10.85
N ALA A 17 -15.06 11.71 -10.99
CA ALA A 17 -16.00 12.60 -11.67
C ALA A 17 -16.37 13.83 -10.82
N VAL A 18 -16.08 13.83 -9.52
CA VAL A 18 -16.33 14.97 -8.65
C VAL A 18 -15.07 15.89 -8.61
N PRO A 19 -15.22 17.22 -8.71
CA PRO A 19 -14.09 18.14 -8.61
C PRO A 19 -13.41 18.09 -7.24
N LEU A 20 -12.08 18.11 -7.24
CA LEU A 20 -11.26 18.14 -6.01
C LEU A 20 -11.64 19.27 -5.02
N LYS A 21 -12.14 20.40 -5.52
CA LYS A 21 -12.61 21.50 -4.67
C LYS A 21 -13.83 21.08 -3.84
N THR A 22 -14.75 20.34 -4.44
CA THR A 22 -15.96 19.84 -3.80
C THR A 22 -15.64 18.82 -2.72
N HIS A 23 -14.59 18.00 -2.91
CA HIS A 23 -14.20 16.97 -1.94
C HIS A 23 -13.86 17.58 -0.57
N LYS A 24 -13.30 18.79 -0.56
CA LYS A 24 -12.89 19.46 0.68
C LYS A 24 -13.98 20.35 1.28
N GLN A 25 -15.04 20.63 0.54
CA GLN A 25 -16.03 21.66 0.89
C GLN A 25 -17.43 21.09 1.14
N CYS A 26 -17.71 19.87 0.66
CA CYS A 26 -18.99 19.21 0.85
C CYS A 26 -18.79 18.02 1.78
N THR A 27 -19.44 18.06 2.94
CA THR A 27 -19.51 16.89 3.84
C THR A 27 -20.59 15.93 3.36
N VAL A 28 -20.48 14.65 3.71
CA VAL A 28 -21.55 13.66 3.44
C VAL A 28 -22.90 14.15 3.98
N ALA A 29 -22.93 14.77 5.16
CA ALA A 29 -24.14 15.32 5.74
C ALA A 29 -24.79 16.41 4.87
N GLN A 30 -24.01 17.36 4.34
CA GLN A 30 -24.51 18.40 3.43
C GLN A 30 -25.01 17.79 2.11
N GLY A 31 -24.29 16.81 1.57
CA GLY A 31 -24.68 16.12 0.33
C GLY A 31 -25.98 15.31 0.46
N MET A 32 -26.22 14.71 1.63
CA MET A 32 -27.42 13.90 1.90
C MET A 32 -28.68 14.75 2.12
N PHE A 33 -28.60 15.84 2.89
CA PHE A 33 -29.78 16.66 3.22
C PHE A 33 -30.36 17.38 2.01
N ASP A 34 -29.52 17.87 1.10
CA ASP A 34 -29.96 18.69 -0.04
C ASP A 34 -30.11 17.89 -1.35
N GLN A 35 -29.84 16.57 -1.34
CA GLN A 35 -29.67 15.75 -2.55
C GLN A 35 -28.77 16.43 -3.60
N SER A 36 -27.86 17.28 -3.15
CA SER A 36 -27.06 18.15 -4.02
C SER A 36 -25.84 17.42 -4.57
N TRP A 37 -25.47 16.28 -3.98
CA TRP A 37 -24.29 15.52 -4.36
C TRP A 37 -24.25 15.06 -5.83
N PRO A 38 -25.36 14.67 -6.50
CA PRO A 38 -25.32 14.29 -7.92
C PRO A 38 -25.02 15.49 -8.83
N THR A 39 -25.34 16.71 -8.39
CA THR A 39 -25.05 17.94 -9.16
C THR A 39 -23.56 18.29 -9.18
N ASN A 40 -22.78 17.68 -8.30
CA ASN A 40 -21.33 17.85 -8.24
C ASN A 40 -20.57 16.90 -9.16
N ILE A 41 -21.25 15.92 -9.77
CA ILE A 41 -20.65 14.98 -10.72
C ILE A 41 -20.47 15.70 -12.06
N GLN A 42 -19.22 15.85 -12.50
CA GLN A 42 -18.86 16.51 -13.74
C GLN A 42 -18.48 15.49 -14.81
N GLY A 43 -19.00 15.71 -16.03
CA GLY A 43 -18.91 14.73 -17.10
C GLY A 43 -19.92 13.60 -16.91
N GLY A 44 -20.31 12.97 -18.01
CA GLY A 44 -21.20 11.81 -17.94
C GLY A 44 -20.46 10.63 -17.29
N LEU A 45 -21.14 9.91 -16.41
CA LEU A 45 -20.64 8.64 -15.89
C LEU A 45 -20.69 7.58 -16.99
N SER A 46 -19.66 6.74 -17.04
CA SER A 46 -19.73 5.48 -17.79
C SER A 46 -20.76 4.54 -17.15
N MET A 47 -21.15 3.46 -17.84
CA MET A 47 -22.03 2.45 -17.24
C MET A 47 -21.50 1.92 -15.90
N ILE A 48 -20.19 1.73 -15.78
CA ILE A 48 -19.55 1.29 -14.53
C ILE A 48 -19.68 2.37 -13.46
N GLY A 49 -19.43 3.63 -13.80
CA GLY A 49 -19.60 4.75 -12.87
C GLY A 49 -21.05 4.93 -12.41
N VAL A 50 -22.04 4.59 -13.26
CA VAL A 50 -23.46 4.57 -12.86
C VAL A 50 -23.74 3.44 -11.85
N PHE A 51 -23.13 2.27 -12.00
CA PHE A 51 -23.24 1.20 -11.01
C PHE A 51 -22.61 1.59 -9.67
N GLU A 52 -21.40 2.14 -9.68
CA GLU A 52 -20.76 2.70 -8.47
C GLU A 52 -21.65 3.76 -7.81
N TYR A 53 -22.24 4.66 -8.61
CA TYR A 53 -23.17 5.67 -8.10
C TYR A 53 -24.36 5.05 -7.36
N PHE A 54 -24.98 3.99 -7.90
CA PHE A 54 -26.08 3.33 -7.22
C PHE A 54 -25.64 2.61 -5.94
N GLN A 55 -24.46 1.99 -5.93
CA GLN A 55 -23.92 1.37 -4.72
C GLN A 55 -23.68 2.40 -3.62
N LEU A 56 -23.08 3.54 -3.96
CA LEU A 56 -22.89 4.65 -3.05
C LEU A 56 -24.25 5.21 -2.57
N TRP A 57 -25.21 5.39 -3.47
CA TRP A 57 -26.55 5.87 -3.14
C TRP A 57 -27.25 4.94 -2.13
N ASP A 58 -27.27 3.64 -2.40
CA ASP A 58 -27.89 2.64 -1.52
C ASP A 58 -27.21 2.63 -0.14
N ALA A 59 -25.88 2.66 -0.10
CA ALA A 59 -25.14 2.73 1.16
C ALA A 59 -25.46 4.01 1.95
N LEU A 60 -25.57 5.16 1.28
CA LEU A 60 -25.93 6.43 1.93
C LEU A 60 -27.37 6.42 2.45
N MET A 61 -28.32 5.81 1.74
CA MET A 61 -29.72 5.73 2.19
C MET A 61 -29.89 4.94 3.50
N GLU A 62 -28.99 4.00 3.78
CA GLU A 62 -28.98 3.24 5.04
C GLU A 62 -28.29 3.97 6.20
N MET A 63 -27.60 5.09 5.93
CA MET A 63 -26.87 5.84 6.96
C MET A 63 -27.77 6.76 7.77
N HIS A 64 -27.76 6.60 9.09
CA HIS A 64 -28.39 7.51 10.02
C HIS A 64 -27.35 8.47 10.63
N LEU A 65 -27.33 9.72 10.16
CA LEU A 65 -26.45 10.74 10.70
C LEU A 65 -26.89 11.15 12.11
N SER A 66 -25.92 11.36 12.99
CA SER A 66 -26.16 11.87 14.35
C SER A 66 -25.39 13.18 14.54
N GLN A 67 -25.79 13.97 15.55
CA GLN A 67 -25.06 15.19 15.94
C GLN A 67 -23.86 14.88 16.86
N VAL A 68 -23.55 13.60 17.08
CA VAL A 68 -22.38 13.17 17.86
C VAL A 68 -21.13 13.34 17.00
N GLU A 69 -20.04 13.77 17.64
CA GLU A 69 -18.74 13.89 16.97
C GLU A 69 -18.24 12.53 16.46
N ASP A 70 -17.66 12.53 15.26
CA ASP A 70 -17.15 11.32 14.63
C ASP A 70 -16.00 10.71 15.44
N VAL A 71 -16.02 9.37 15.60
CA VAL A 71 -14.96 8.63 16.30
C VAL A 71 -14.21 7.73 15.33
N HIS A 72 -12.90 7.95 15.22
CA HIS A 72 -12.05 7.08 14.42
C HIS A 72 -11.93 5.70 15.07
N THR A 73 -12.47 4.68 14.40
CA THR A 73 -12.41 3.28 14.85
C THR A 73 -11.46 2.47 13.96
N TRP A 74 -10.45 1.87 14.59
CA TRP A 74 -9.49 1.00 13.92
C TRP A 74 -10.06 -0.41 13.75
N LYS A 75 -10.34 -0.81 12.50
CA LYS A 75 -11.03 -2.07 12.18
C LYS A 75 -10.20 -3.34 12.36
N PHE A 76 -8.87 -3.21 12.38
CA PHE A 76 -7.96 -4.36 12.44
C PHE A 76 -7.56 -4.73 13.88
N ASP A 77 -8.22 -4.16 14.89
CA ASP A 77 -8.08 -4.58 16.28
C ASP A 77 -9.44 -4.57 16.98
N SER A 78 -9.69 -5.57 17.82
CA SER A 78 -10.98 -5.70 18.52
C SER A 78 -11.23 -4.59 19.55
N SER A 79 -10.18 -3.90 20.00
CA SER A 79 -10.34 -2.73 20.88
C SER A 79 -10.87 -1.50 20.14
N GLY A 80 -10.88 -1.51 18.80
CA GLY A 80 -11.19 -0.34 17.99
C GLY A 80 -10.13 0.76 18.05
N GLN A 81 -9.04 0.58 18.79
CA GLN A 81 -8.01 1.59 18.97
C GLN A 81 -6.87 1.44 17.96
N PHE A 82 -6.39 2.58 17.47
CA PHE A 82 -5.22 2.62 16.63
C PHE A 82 -3.95 2.34 17.46
N SER A 83 -3.06 1.49 16.92
CA SER A 83 -1.69 1.39 17.41
C SER A 83 -0.76 1.07 16.25
N SER A 84 0.50 1.50 16.36
CA SER A 84 1.52 1.13 15.36
C SER A 84 1.66 -0.39 15.26
N LYS A 85 1.53 -1.12 16.38
CA LYS A 85 1.60 -2.58 16.41
C LYS A 85 0.48 -3.23 15.62
N SER A 86 -0.78 -2.85 15.86
CA SER A 86 -1.93 -3.41 15.14
C SER A 86 -1.90 -3.04 13.65
N THR A 87 -1.38 -1.86 13.31
CA THR A 87 -1.13 -1.44 11.92
C THR A 87 -0.11 -2.34 11.23
N TYR A 88 1.05 -2.57 11.86
CA TYR A 88 2.05 -3.50 11.32
C TYR A 88 1.46 -4.91 11.17
N SER A 89 0.74 -5.42 12.16
CA SER A 89 0.08 -6.72 12.06
C SER A 89 -0.92 -6.78 10.89
N ALA A 90 -1.69 -5.72 10.66
CA ALA A 90 -2.64 -5.64 9.55
C ALA A 90 -1.94 -5.61 8.18
N LEU A 91 -0.86 -4.84 8.05
CA LEU A 91 -0.05 -4.76 6.82
C LEU A 91 0.56 -6.11 6.43
N PHE A 92 0.91 -6.94 7.42
CA PHE A 92 1.47 -8.28 7.21
C PHE A 92 0.44 -9.39 7.39
N ASN A 93 -0.86 -9.07 7.42
CA ASN A 93 -1.89 -10.07 7.54
C ASN A 93 -1.91 -10.96 6.28
N GLY A 94 -1.82 -12.28 6.46
CA GLY A 94 -1.66 -13.25 5.37
C GLY A 94 -0.24 -13.41 4.84
N ALA A 95 0.74 -12.63 5.32
CA ALA A 95 2.14 -12.88 5.01
C ALA A 95 2.62 -14.18 5.68
N ILE A 96 3.46 -14.95 4.99
CA ILE A 96 4.11 -16.11 5.60
C ILE A 96 5.12 -15.57 6.62
N PRO A 97 4.98 -15.87 7.93
CA PRO A 97 5.90 -15.41 8.95
C PRO A 97 7.22 -16.18 8.82
N PHE A 98 8.07 -15.77 7.89
CA PHE A 98 9.41 -16.30 7.74
C PHE A 98 10.41 -15.37 8.43
N GLU A 99 10.67 -15.66 9.71
CA GLU A 99 11.67 -14.98 10.53
C GLU A 99 13.10 -15.35 10.11
N HIS A 100 13.48 -15.03 8.87
CA HIS A 100 14.82 -15.27 8.32
C HIS A 100 15.92 -14.69 9.22
N TRP A 101 15.67 -13.53 9.84
CA TRP A 101 16.57 -12.90 10.80
C TRP A 101 16.89 -13.82 11.98
N ARG A 102 15.88 -14.47 12.58
CA ARG A 102 16.07 -15.30 13.77
C ARG A 102 16.94 -16.52 13.47
N ARG A 103 16.74 -17.16 12.31
CA ARG A 103 17.57 -18.30 11.87
C ARG A 103 19.01 -17.86 11.58
N LEU A 104 19.17 -16.73 10.90
CA LEU A 104 20.49 -16.18 10.59
C LEU A 104 21.31 -15.91 11.86
N TRP A 105 20.72 -15.23 12.85
CA TRP A 105 21.44 -14.86 14.07
C TRP A 105 21.72 -16.05 15.00
N LYS A 106 20.87 -17.09 14.96
CA LYS A 106 21.09 -18.37 15.67
C LYS A 106 22.11 -19.30 15.00
N SER A 107 22.53 -19.03 13.77
CA SER A 107 23.50 -19.89 13.07
C SER A 107 24.88 -19.89 13.76
N TRP A 108 25.67 -20.92 13.50
CA TRP A 108 27.05 -21.03 13.95
C TRP A 108 28.04 -20.20 13.12
N ALA A 109 27.54 -19.48 12.11
CA ALA A 109 28.37 -18.65 11.24
C ALA A 109 29.06 -17.53 12.03
N SER A 110 30.24 -17.11 11.55
CA SER A 110 30.94 -15.98 12.14
C SER A 110 30.10 -14.70 12.05
N GLN A 111 30.36 -13.73 12.93
CA GLN A 111 29.63 -12.46 12.94
C GLN A 111 29.73 -11.72 11.60
N LYS A 112 30.88 -11.79 10.92
CA LYS A 112 31.08 -11.19 9.59
C LYS A 112 30.13 -11.80 8.55
N CYS A 113 30.00 -13.13 8.54
CA CYS A 113 29.10 -13.84 7.64
C CYS A 113 27.63 -13.51 7.94
N LYS A 114 27.25 -13.42 9.22
CA LYS A 114 25.89 -13.04 9.63
C LYS A 114 25.52 -11.63 9.17
N VAL A 115 26.41 -10.66 9.38
CA VAL A 115 26.19 -9.28 8.94
C VAL A 115 26.08 -9.21 7.42
N PHE A 116 26.96 -9.89 6.69
CA PHE A 116 26.89 -9.96 5.23
C PHE A 116 25.55 -10.53 4.75
N LEU A 117 25.17 -11.72 5.24
CA LEU A 117 23.91 -12.35 4.89
C LEU A 117 22.70 -11.48 5.28
N TRP A 118 22.75 -10.78 6.41
CA TRP A 118 21.69 -9.87 6.82
C TRP A 118 21.49 -8.75 5.80
N LEU A 119 22.57 -8.15 5.31
CA LEU A 119 22.54 -7.13 4.26
C LEU A 119 22.03 -7.70 2.93
N THR A 120 22.38 -8.94 2.59
CA THR A 120 21.87 -9.60 1.38
C THR A 120 20.36 -9.85 1.44
N ILE A 121 19.84 -10.28 2.59
CA ILE A 121 18.41 -10.58 2.78
C ILE A 121 17.57 -9.30 2.87
N GLN A 122 18.09 -8.27 3.55
CA GLN A 122 17.50 -6.92 3.53
C GLN A 122 17.63 -6.23 2.18
N ILE A 123 18.09 -6.98 1.17
CA ILE A 123 18.27 -6.55 -0.18
C ILE A 123 19.48 -5.59 -0.25
N TRP A 124 19.77 -4.68 0.68
CA TRP A 124 20.82 -3.62 0.70
C TRP A 124 22.22 -3.80 0.06
N CYS A 125 22.63 -4.97 -0.39
CA CYS A 125 23.79 -5.15 -1.28
C CYS A 125 23.71 -4.22 -2.52
N ARG A 126 24.87 -3.64 -2.87
CA ARG A 126 25.06 -2.82 -4.07
C ARG A 126 25.28 -3.71 -5.30
N THR A 127 24.25 -4.42 -5.73
CA THR A 127 24.25 -5.17 -6.99
C THR A 127 23.92 -4.26 -8.18
N ALA A 128 24.36 -4.63 -9.39
CA ALA A 128 24.15 -3.83 -10.59
C ALA A 128 22.66 -3.53 -10.84
N ASP A 129 21.75 -4.49 -10.61
CA ASP A 129 20.30 -4.30 -10.76
C ASP A 129 19.75 -3.15 -9.88
N ARG A 130 20.32 -2.93 -8.70
CA ARG A 130 19.94 -1.86 -7.77
C ARG A 130 20.48 -0.51 -8.18
N LEU A 131 21.71 -0.50 -8.67
CA LEU A 131 22.35 0.69 -9.19
C LEU A 131 21.56 1.17 -10.42
N ALA A 132 21.15 0.25 -11.30
CA ALA A 132 20.28 0.51 -12.43
C ALA A 132 18.93 1.15 -12.02
N LYS A 133 18.22 0.54 -11.05
CA LYS A 133 16.95 1.11 -10.51
C LYS A 133 17.09 2.51 -9.92
N ARG A 134 18.29 2.89 -9.47
CA ARG A 134 18.60 4.22 -8.92
C ARG A 134 19.20 5.18 -9.95
N GLY A 135 19.35 4.78 -11.21
CA GLY A 135 19.98 5.59 -12.25
C GLY A 135 21.47 5.84 -12.01
N LEU A 136 22.14 4.99 -11.21
CA LEU A 136 23.57 5.09 -10.94
C LEU A 136 24.37 4.33 -12.00
N PRO A 137 25.64 4.71 -12.27
CA PRO A 137 26.52 3.95 -13.15
C PRO A 137 26.64 2.50 -12.68
N HIS A 138 26.47 1.56 -13.60
CA HIS A 138 26.50 0.13 -13.32
C HIS A 138 27.04 -0.65 -14.52
N PRO A 139 27.73 -1.77 -14.30
CA PRO A 139 28.10 -2.66 -15.38
C PRO A 139 26.84 -3.31 -15.98
N PRO A 140 26.81 -3.54 -17.30
CA PRO A 140 25.64 -4.15 -17.96
C PRO A 140 25.50 -5.65 -17.64
N LYS A 141 26.54 -6.28 -17.09
CA LYS A 141 26.59 -7.70 -16.76
C LYS A 141 27.33 -7.92 -15.44
N CYS A 142 27.17 -9.12 -14.88
CA CYS A 142 27.87 -9.55 -13.69
C CYS A 142 29.39 -9.43 -13.85
N PRO A 143 30.09 -8.70 -12.97
CA PRO A 143 31.54 -8.50 -13.07
C PRO A 143 32.35 -9.78 -12.79
N LEU A 144 31.72 -10.83 -12.28
CA LEU A 144 32.38 -12.12 -12.01
C LEU A 144 32.36 -13.06 -13.22
N CYS A 145 31.21 -13.24 -13.85
CA CYS A 145 31.04 -14.21 -14.94
C CYS A 145 30.91 -13.58 -16.34
N ASP A 146 30.54 -12.30 -16.43
CA ASP A 146 30.25 -11.56 -17.67
C ASP A 146 29.20 -12.23 -18.59
N GLN A 147 28.35 -13.12 -18.03
CA GLN A 147 27.32 -13.85 -18.77
C GLN A 147 25.92 -13.28 -18.57
N GLU A 148 25.49 -13.12 -17.33
CA GLU A 148 24.13 -12.69 -16.94
C GLU A 148 24.14 -11.35 -16.19
N ASP A 149 22.97 -10.76 -15.99
CA ASP A 149 22.80 -9.55 -15.17
C ASP A 149 23.15 -9.84 -13.70
N GLU A 150 23.73 -8.86 -13.00
CA GLU A 150 24.04 -9.00 -11.59
C GLU A 150 22.84 -8.66 -10.71
N ASP A 151 22.24 -9.68 -10.11
CA ASP A 151 21.39 -9.55 -8.94
C ASP A 151 21.95 -10.37 -7.75
N VAL A 152 21.33 -10.22 -6.58
CA VAL A 152 21.79 -10.90 -5.35
C VAL A 152 21.69 -12.42 -5.48
N GLN A 153 20.73 -12.93 -6.24
CA GLN A 153 20.56 -14.38 -6.43
C GLN A 153 21.67 -14.91 -7.32
N HIS A 154 21.88 -14.29 -8.49
CA HIS A 154 22.95 -14.64 -9.39
C HIS A 154 24.30 -14.59 -8.67
N LEU A 155 24.60 -13.48 -7.99
CA LEU A 155 25.87 -13.30 -7.30
C LEU A 155 26.15 -14.36 -6.22
N LEU A 156 25.12 -14.92 -5.56
CA LEU A 156 25.30 -15.82 -4.42
C LEU A 156 25.03 -17.30 -4.72
N THR A 157 24.24 -17.63 -5.74
CA THR A 157 23.74 -19.01 -5.92
C THR A 157 23.86 -19.56 -7.33
N THR A 158 23.80 -18.73 -8.38
CA THR A 158 23.80 -19.23 -9.77
C THR A 158 24.98 -18.77 -10.61
N CYS A 159 25.78 -17.82 -10.14
CA CYS A 159 27.01 -17.42 -10.81
C CYS A 159 28.01 -18.59 -10.84
N VAL A 160 28.57 -18.84 -12.01
CA VAL A 160 29.56 -19.92 -12.20
C VAL A 160 30.90 -19.66 -11.48
N VAL A 161 31.12 -18.43 -11.00
CA VAL A 161 32.38 -17.97 -10.38
C VAL A 161 32.22 -17.63 -8.89
N SER A 162 31.00 -17.65 -8.33
CA SER A 162 30.73 -17.26 -6.92
C SER A 162 31.28 -18.23 -5.89
#